data_AF-A0A496B633-F1
#
_entry.id   AF-A0A496B633-F1
#
_cell.length_a   1.000
_cell.length_b   1.000
_cell.length_c   1.000
_cell.angle_alpha   90.00
_cell.angle_beta   90.00
_cell.angle_gamma   90.00
#
_symmetry.space_group_name_H-M   'P 1'
#
loop_
_entity.id
_entity.type
_entity.pdbx_description
1 polymer ?
#
loop_
_entity_poly.entity_id
_entity_poly.type
_entity_poly.pdbx_seq_one_letter_code
_entity_poly.pdbx_strand_id
1 'polypeptide(L)'
;MRRKTMPITTLIGVILLVSFVCIVLILVDNSGESSKNEGPALNLPATAPAIRATKIVSQPPETDYLTEIGLKTNAYKNRASGAWSCFSPYQELGSGFPLPNNLAYYLTGDGVGNISMMKVVLNINDHSREEEAKNALLHACRMLYQKAMRASLTEAVERTLLQGTSGEWPADSWTLSLTRDDWASGKGYELGFILQRRPACGL
;
A
#
# COMPACT_ATOMS: atom_id res chain seq x y z
N MET A 1 50.32 -16.03 4.85
CA MET A 1 49.40 -16.30 3.71
C MET A 1 48.78 -14.98 3.26
N ARG A 2 49.19 -14.45 2.10
CA ARG A 2 48.64 -13.21 1.51
C ARG A 2 47.42 -13.56 0.65
N ARG A 3 46.24 -13.00 0.95
CA ARG A 3 45.07 -13.08 0.05
C ARG A 3 45.21 -11.99 -1.02
N LYS A 4 45.28 -12.39 -2.29
CA LYS A 4 45.23 -11.48 -3.45
C LYS A 4 43.78 -11.08 -3.68
N THR A 5 43.46 -9.80 -3.61
CA THR A 5 42.20 -9.21 -4.08
C THR A 5 42.28 -8.95 -5.57
N MET A 6 41.26 -9.35 -6.33
CA MET A 6 41.11 -9.03 -7.75
C MET A 6 40.39 -7.68 -7.93
N PRO A 7 40.74 -6.88 -8.95
CA PRO A 7 40.11 -5.59 -9.21
C PRO A 7 38.72 -5.72 -9.84
N ILE A 8 37.80 -4.88 -9.37
CA ILE A 8 36.35 -4.82 -9.66
C ILE A 8 36.04 -4.45 -11.14
N THR A 9 37.04 -4.09 -11.94
CA THR A 9 36.86 -3.59 -13.31
C THR A 9 36.52 -4.68 -14.34
N THR A 10 36.74 -5.96 -14.05
CA THR A 10 36.55 -7.03 -15.06
C THR A 10 35.13 -7.59 -15.09
N LEU A 11 34.28 -7.31 -14.08
CA LEU A 11 32.92 -7.87 -13.99
C LEU A 11 31.87 -7.05 -14.75
N ILE A 12 32.12 -5.76 -15.00
CA ILE A 12 31.18 -4.85 -15.69
C ILE A 12 31.20 -5.09 -17.22
N GLY A 13 32.31 -5.53 -17.79
CA GLY A 13 32.45 -5.76 -19.23
C GLY A 13 31.69 -6.99 -19.76
N VAL A 14 31.43 -8.00 -18.92
CA VAL A 14 30.74 -9.23 -19.35
C VAL A 14 29.21 -9.05 -19.35
N ILE A 15 28.68 -8.20 -18.47
CA ILE A 15 27.22 -7.99 -18.33
C ILE A 15 26.66 -7.17 -19.50
N LEU A 16 27.41 -6.21 -20.04
CA LEU A 16 26.96 -5.38 -21.17
C LEU A 16 26.95 -6.13 -22.52
N LEU A 17 27.71 -7.23 -22.67
CA LEU A 17 27.74 -8.01 -23.91
C LEU A 17 26.54 -8.97 -24.04
N VAL A 18 25.94 -9.40 -22.92
CA VAL A 18 24.80 -10.34 -22.91
C VAL A 18 23.47 -9.61 -23.21
N SER A 19 23.38 -8.31 -22.91
CA SER A 19 22.18 -7.50 -23.18
C SER A 19 21.98 -7.14 -24.65
N PHE A 20 23.06 -7.13 -25.45
CA PHE A 20 22.99 -6.75 -26.87
C PHE A 20 22.58 -7.90 -27.79
N VAL A 21 22.82 -9.16 -27.39
CA VAL A 21 22.45 -10.35 -28.19
C VAL A 21 20.94 -10.63 -28.15
N CYS A 22 20.24 -10.27 -27.06
CA CYS A 22 18.78 -10.47 -26.97
C CYS A 22 17.94 -9.48 -27.80
N ILE A 23 18.49 -8.32 -28.16
CA ILE A 23 17.75 -7.29 -28.91
C ILE A 23 17.74 -7.58 -30.42
N VAL A 24 18.69 -8.38 -30.94
CA VAL A 24 18.78 -8.68 -32.38
C VAL A 24 17.88 -9.86 -32.80
N LEU A 25 17.32 -10.63 -31.87
CA LEU A 25 16.46 -11.80 -32.19
C LEU A 25 14.95 -11.52 -32.22
N ILE A 26 14.50 -10.27 -32.02
CA ILE A 26 13.06 -9.93 -31.98
C ILE A 26 12.56 -9.22 -33.26
N LEU A 27 13.43 -8.95 -34.24
CA LEU A 27 13.08 -8.18 -35.45
C LEU A 27 13.05 -8.95 -36.77
N VAL A 28 12.84 -10.27 -36.76
CA VAL A 28 12.56 -11.04 -37.98
C VAL A 28 11.50 -12.10 -37.70
N ASP A 29 10.22 -11.72 -37.83
CA ASP A 29 9.23 -12.55 -38.51
C ASP A 29 7.92 -11.80 -38.66
N ASN A 30 7.73 -11.18 -39.83
CA ASN A 30 6.40 -10.77 -40.29
C ASN A 30 6.44 -10.59 -41.82
N SER A 31 6.57 -11.71 -42.53
CA SER A 31 6.18 -11.79 -43.93
C SER A 31 4.92 -12.63 -44.00
N GLY A 32 3.80 -11.96 -44.26
CA GLY A 32 2.50 -12.60 -44.42
C GLY A 32 2.45 -13.51 -45.63
N GLU A 33 1.68 -14.59 -45.50
CA GLU A 33 1.27 -15.40 -46.62
C GLU A 33 -0.25 -15.60 -46.57
N SER A 34 -0.89 -15.07 -47.59
CA SER A 34 -2.30 -15.22 -47.90
C SER A 34 -2.54 -16.61 -48.45
N SER A 35 -3.43 -17.39 -47.83
CA SER A 35 -4.03 -18.55 -48.48
C SER A 35 -5.54 -18.56 -48.26
N LYS A 36 -6.25 -18.43 -49.38
CA LYS A 36 -7.68 -18.69 -49.54
C LYS A 36 -7.88 -20.20 -49.43
N ASN A 37 -8.75 -20.66 -48.54
CA ASN A 37 -9.35 -21.98 -48.63
C ASN A 37 -10.81 -21.88 -48.17
N GLU A 38 -11.72 -21.96 -49.15
CA GLU A 38 -13.15 -22.15 -48.90
C GLU A 38 -13.38 -23.60 -48.47
N GLY A 39 -13.72 -23.78 -47.20
CA GLY A 39 -14.25 -25.03 -46.65
C GLY A 39 -15.79 -25.02 -46.66
N PRO A 40 -16.45 -26.19 -46.78
CA PRO A 40 -17.90 -26.27 -46.95
C PRO A 40 -18.66 -25.80 -45.71
N ALA A 41 -19.76 -25.09 -45.95
CA ALA A 41 -20.65 -24.57 -44.93
C ALA A 41 -21.23 -25.69 -44.04
N LEU A 42 -20.74 -25.76 -42.80
CA LEU A 42 -21.39 -26.48 -41.72
C LEU A 42 -22.62 -25.67 -41.27
N ASN A 43 -23.80 -26.20 -41.56
CA ASN A 43 -25.07 -25.75 -40.99
C ASN A 43 -25.01 -25.89 -39.45
N LEU A 44 -24.76 -24.79 -38.74
CA LEU A 44 -25.03 -24.69 -37.30
C LEU A 44 -26.43 -24.10 -37.08
N PRO A 45 -27.28 -24.70 -36.22
CA PRO A 45 -28.53 -24.07 -35.83
C PRO A 45 -28.23 -22.79 -35.03
N ALA A 46 -28.86 -21.69 -35.45
CA ALA A 46 -28.83 -20.42 -34.76
C ALA A 46 -29.57 -20.53 -33.43
N THR A 47 -28.83 -20.46 -32.32
CA THR A 47 -29.22 -19.77 -31.07
C THR A 47 -28.09 -19.93 -30.04
N ALA A 48 -26.99 -19.20 -30.25
CA ALA A 48 -26.07 -18.92 -29.15
C ALA A 48 -26.73 -17.83 -28.26
N PRO A 49 -26.92 -18.05 -26.95
CA PRO A 49 -27.44 -17.00 -26.09
C PRO A 49 -26.42 -15.86 -26.01
N ALA A 50 -26.87 -14.63 -26.25
CA ALA A 50 -26.04 -13.45 -26.08
C ALA A 50 -25.56 -13.37 -24.62
N ILE A 51 -24.25 -13.57 -24.40
CA ILE A 51 -23.63 -13.32 -23.10
C ILE A 51 -23.71 -11.81 -22.86
N ARG A 52 -24.68 -11.41 -22.04
CA ARG A 52 -24.80 -10.03 -21.55
C ARG A 52 -23.53 -9.72 -20.77
N ALA A 53 -22.73 -8.77 -21.26
CA ALA A 53 -21.59 -8.25 -20.52
C ALA A 53 -22.09 -7.66 -19.19
N THR A 54 -22.01 -8.44 -18.12
CA THR A 54 -22.27 -7.95 -16.77
C THR A 54 -21.17 -6.96 -16.48
N LYS A 55 -21.52 -5.66 -16.35
CA LYS A 55 -20.62 -4.66 -15.80
C LYS A 55 -20.12 -5.21 -14.46
N ILE A 56 -18.86 -5.60 -14.39
CA ILE A 56 -18.24 -5.99 -13.12
C ILE A 56 -18.21 -4.71 -12.28
N VAL A 57 -19.22 -4.56 -11.43
CA VAL A 57 -19.21 -3.54 -10.39
C VAL A 57 -18.25 -4.09 -9.33
N SER A 58 -17.01 -3.62 -9.37
CA SER A 58 -16.05 -3.84 -8.29
C SER A 58 -16.71 -3.46 -6.96
N GLN A 59 -16.76 -4.37 -6.00
CA GLN A 59 -17.27 -4.07 -4.67
C GLN A 59 -16.46 -2.92 -4.04
N PRO A 60 -17.08 -2.06 -3.22
CA PRO A 60 -16.32 -1.08 -2.45
C PRO A 60 -15.30 -1.82 -1.56
N PRO A 61 -14.11 -1.25 -1.36
CA PRO A 61 -13.09 -1.91 -0.57
C PRO A 61 -13.54 -2.00 0.90
N GLU A 62 -12.97 -2.94 1.65
CA GLU A 62 -13.19 -3.01 3.10
C GLU A 62 -12.55 -1.78 3.77
N THR A 63 -13.36 -0.99 4.49
CA THR A 63 -12.94 0.27 5.10
C THR A 63 -13.05 0.30 6.62
N ASP A 64 -13.66 -0.74 7.19
CA ASP A 64 -14.19 -0.73 8.56
C ASP A 64 -13.26 -1.41 9.57
N TYR A 65 -11.96 -1.49 9.26
CA TYR A 65 -10.96 -2.18 10.07
C TYR A 65 -10.93 -1.72 11.53
N LEU A 66 -11.17 -0.43 11.80
CA LEU A 66 -11.04 0.17 13.14
C LEU A 66 -12.36 0.68 13.75
N THR A 67 -13.51 0.27 13.20
CA THR A 67 -14.83 0.68 13.70
C THR A 67 -15.06 0.32 15.17
N GLU A 68 -14.53 -0.83 15.62
CA GLU A 68 -14.69 -1.35 16.99
C GLU A 68 -14.10 -0.43 18.07
N ILE A 69 -13.16 0.43 17.72
CA ILE A 69 -12.55 1.40 18.65
C ILE A 69 -12.97 2.85 18.38
N GLY A 70 -14.03 3.05 17.59
CA GLY A 70 -14.58 4.37 17.31
C GLY A 70 -13.95 5.07 16.10
N LEU A 71 -12.98 4.47 15.42
CA LEU A 71 -12.37 5.01 14.20
C LEU A 71 -13.11 4.56 12.93
N LYS A 72 -14.43 4.74 12.92
CA LYS A 72 -15.26 4.48 11.73
C LYS A 72 -14.97 5.51 10.64
N THR A 73 -14.76 5.05 9.41
CA THR A 73 -14.52 5.94 8.28
C THR A 73 -15.82 6.45 7.66
N ASN A 74 -15.74 7.57 6.94
CA ASN A 74 -16.77 7.99 6.00
C ASN A 74 -16.74 7.14 4.71
N ALA A 75 -17.65 7.40 3.76
CA ALA A 75 -17.69 6.65 2.50
C ALA A 75 -16.39 6.82 1.69
N TYR A 76 -15.83 5.70 1.23
CA TYR A 76 -14.71 5.68 0.29
C TYR A 76 -15.16 6.12 -1.09
N LYS A 77 -14.66 7.27 -1.54
CA LYS A 77 -15.08 7.90 -2.79
C LYS A 77 -13.98 8.74 -3.40
N ASN A 78 -14.09 8.98 -4.69
CA ASN A 78 -13.28 9.97 -5.39
C ASN A 78 -13.53 11.36 -4.77
N ARG A 79 -12.46 12.03 -4.34
CA ARG A 79 -12.48 13.40 -3.82
C ARG A 79 -12.05 14.37 -4.94
N ALA A 80 -12.31 15.67 -4.79
CA ALA A 80 -12.07 16.67 -5.83
C ALA A 80 -10.63 16.68 -6.41
N SER A 81 -9.64 16.12 -5.70
CA SER A 81 -8.26 15.93 -6.14
C SER A 81 -8.02 14.72 -7.07
N GLY A 82 -9.06 13.96 -7.43
CA GLY A 82 -8.97 12.75 -8.25
C GLY A 82 -8.56 11.49 -7.48
N ALA A 83 -8.11 11.63 -6.23
CA ALA A 83 -7.76 10.51 -5.36
C ALA A 83 -9.00 9.90 -4.69
N TRP A 84 -9.02 8.57 -4.57
CA TRP A 84 -10.05 7.87 -3.80
C TRP A 84 -9.65 7.79 -2.33
N SER A 85 -10.53 8.22 -1.44
CA SER A 85 -10.23 8.18 0.00
C SER A 85 -11.45 8.14 0.92
N CYS A 86 -11.23 7.59 2.12
CA CYS A 86 -12.05 7.80 3.29
C CYS A 86 -11.19 7.99 4.54
N PHE A 87 -11.81 8.51 5.59
CA PHE A 87 -11.13 8.78 6.85
C PHE A 87 -12.12 8.80 8.01
N SER A 88 -11.63 8.52 9.22
CA SER A 88 -12.36 8.71 10.46
C SER A 88 -12.29 10.17 10.92
N PRO A 89 -13.25 10.66 11.72
CA PRO A 89 -13.00 11.85 12.52
C PRO A 89 -11.82 11.61 13.48
N TYR A 90 -11.27 12.70 14.01
CA TYR A 90 -10.32 12.63 15.11
C TYR A 90 -11.03 12.11 16.37
N GLN A 91 -10.48 11.05 16.95
CA GLN A 91 -10.83 10.59 18.28
C GLN A 91 -9.92 11.27 19.28
N GLU A 92 -10.50 12.09 20.15
CA GLU A 92 -9.75 12.74 21.23
C GLU A 92 -9.32 11.71 22.29
N LEU A 93 -8.08 11.83 22.74
CA LEU A 93 -7.46 11.00 23.76
C LEU A 93 -7.18 11.88 24.97
N GLY A 94 -8.04 11.74 25.98
CA GLY A 94 -7.98 12.51 27.20
C GLY A 94 -8.68 13.87 27.11
N SER A 95 -8.08 14.87 27.72
CA SER A 95 -8.68 16.15 28.11
C SER A 95 -7.66 17.30 28.10
N GLY A 96 -6.62 17.19 27.28
CA GLY A 96 -5.55 18.19 27.20
C GLY A 96 -6.09 19.57 26.79
N PHE A 97 -5.48 20.63 27.33
CA PHE A 97 -5.85 22.02 27.01
C PHE A 97 -4.64 22.77 26.46
N PRO A 98 -4.76 23.50 25.33
CA PRO A 98 -5.99 23.78 24.58
C PRO A 98 -6.46 22.64 23.67
N LEU A 99 -5.61 21.63 23.43
CA LEU A 99 -5.92 20.51 22.54
C LEU A 99 -5.53 19.18 23.19
N PRO A 100 -6.42 18.18 23.22
CA PRO A 100 -6.06 16.83 23.64
C PRO A 100 -5.21 16.14 22.56
N ASN A 101 -4.48 15.09 22.96
CA ASN A 101 -3.94 14.13 22.00
C ASN A 101 -5.10 13.58 21.16
N ASN A 102 -4.85 13.20 19.92
CA ASN A 102 -5.92 12.65 19.09
C ASN A 102 -5.42 11.64 18.06
N LEU A 103 -6.31 10.73 17.67
CA LEU A 103 -6.03 9.61 16.79
C LEU A 103 -6.99 9.65 15.60
N ALA A 104 -6.51 9.38 14.39
CA ALA A 104 -7.34 9.29 13.19
C ALA A 104 -6.85 8.19 12.24
N TYR A 105 -7.76 7.71 11.41
CA TYR A 105 -7.52 6.66 10.44
C TYR A 105 -7.88 7.10 9.03
N TYR A 106 -7.01 6.81 8.06
CA TYR A 106 -7.14 7.21 6.67
C TYR A 106 -6.90 6.03 5.74
N LEU A 107 -7.71 5.98 4.69
CA LEU A 107 -7.56 5.07 3.57
C LEU A 107 -7.45 5.90 2.29
N THR A 108 -6.45 5.62 1.47
CA THR A 108 -6.33 6.21 0.14
C THR A 108 -6.05 5.15 -0.91
N GLY A 109 -6.39 5.49 -2.16
CA GLY A 109 -6.19 4.61 -3.29
C GLY A 109 -6.41 5.31 -4.62
N ASP A 110 -6.29 4.53 -5.69
CA ASP A 110 -6.28 5.02 -7.07
C ASP A 110 -7.59 4.71 -7.83
N GLY A 111 -8.54 4.01 -7.20
CA GLY A 111 -9.74 3.54 -7.88
C GLY A 111 -10.78 2.91 -6.96
N VAL A 112 -11.93 2.57 -7.55
CA VAL A 112 -12.96 1.79 -6.86
C VAL A 112 -12.37 0.46 -6.43
N GLY A 113 -12.42 0.15 -5.13
CA GLY A 113 -11.94 -1.12 -4.60
C GLY A 113 -10.42 -1.24 -4.47
N ASN A 114 -9.64 -0.20 -4.83
CA ASN A 114 -8.18 -0.30 -4.81
C ASN A 114 -7.54 0.63 -3.77
N ILE A 115 -7.45 0.15 -2.52
CA ILE A 115 -6.71 0.84 -1.45
C ILE A 115 -5.20 0.63 -1.67
N SER A 116 -4.45 1.72 -1.82
CA SER A 116 -2.98 1.68 -1.91
C SER A 116 -2.31 2.13 -0.62
N MET A 117 -3.00 2.81 0.29
CA MET A 117 -2.47 3.23 1.59
C MET A 117 -3.50 3.11 2.71
N MET A 118 -3.05 2.60 3.85
CA MET A 118 -3.78 2.63 5.13
C MET A 118 -2.91 3.33 6.16
N LYS A 119 -3.38 4.44 6.74
CA LYS A 119 -2.61 5.26 7.69
C LYS A 119 -3.37 5.47 9.00
N VAL A 120 -2.75 5.14 10.13
CA VAL A 120 -3.19 5.61 11.46
C VAL A 120 -2.27 6.75 11.89
N VAL A 121 -2.87 7.85 12.32
CA VAL A 121 -2.17 9.07 12.74
C VAL A 121 -2.46 9.32 14.20
N LEU A 122 -1.42 9.46 15.03
CA LEU A 122 -1.51 9.99 16.38
C LEU A 122 -0.86 11.36 16.43
N ASN A 123 -1.62 12.36 16.89
CA ASN A 123 -1.11 13.68 17.22
C ASN A 123 -0.87 13.76 18.73
N ILE A 124 0.37 14.05 19.11
CA ILE A 124 0.75 14.36 20.49
C ILE A 124 0.70 15.88 20.66
N ASN A 125 -0.34 16.35 21.33
CA ASN A 125 -0.56 17.76 21.73
C ASN A 125 -0.33 17.97 23.25
N ASP A 126 -0.42 16.90 24.03
CA ASP A 126 -0.29 16.86 25.49
C ASP A 126 0.74 15.79 25.86
N HIS A 127 1.98 16.23 26.09
CA HIS A 127 3.11 15.36 26.44
C HIS A 127 2.92 14.63 27.78
N SER A 128 2.08 15.16 28.68
CA SER A 128 1.86 14.52 29.99
C SER A 128 1.14 13.17 29.88
N ARG A 129 0.45 12.93 28.76
CA ARG A 129 -0.27 11.68 28.44
C ARG A 129 0.23 11.01 27.16
N GLU A 130 1.49 11.25 26.81
CA GLU A 130 2.09 10.66 25.63
C GLU A 130 2.08 9.12 25.67
N GLU A 131 2.36 8.52 26.83
CA GLU A 131 2.40 7.06 26.98
C GLU A 131 1.02 6.42 26.75
N GLU A 132 -0.04 6.99 27.34
CA GLU A 132 -1.42 6.55 27.11
C GLU A 132 -1.80 6.66 25.62
N ALA A 133 -1.41 7.77 24.99
CA ALA A 133 -1.68 8.02 23.57
C ALA A 133 -0.93 7.04 22.65
N LYS A 134 0.34 6.73 22.94
CA LYS A 134 1.13 5.74 22.20
C LYS A 134 0.58 4.32 22.38
N ASN A 135 0.05 3.98 23.55
CA ASN A 135 -0.65 2.71 23.76
C ASN A 135 -1.96 2.62 22.94
N ALA A 136 -2.71 3.72 22.83
CA ALA A 136 -3.89 3.78 21.96
C ALA A 136 -3.50 3.60 20.48
N LEU A 137 -2.42 4.25 20.03
CA LEU A 137 -1.87 4.03 18.69
C LEU A 137 -1.47 2.57 18.47
N LEU A 138 -0.70 1.96 19.39
CA LEU A 138 -0.31 0.56 19.29
C LEU A 138 -1.52 -0.38 19.17
N HIS A 139 -2.56 -0.14 19.97
CA HIS A 139 -3.79 -0.92 19.89
C HIS A 139 -4.47 -0.81 18.53
N ALA A 140 -4.63 0.41 18.00
CA ALA A 140 -5.18 0.66 16.67
C ALA A 140 -4.33 0.00 15.56
N CYS A 141 -3.01 0.13 15.63
CA CYS A 141 -2.08 -0.46 14.67
C CYS A 141 -2.13 -2.00 14.67
N ARG A 142 -2.20 -2.64 15.85
CA ARG A 142 -2.37 -4.10 15.96
C ARG A 142 -3.64 -4.56 15.26
N MET A 143 -4.78 -3.90 15.53
CA MET A 143 -6.05 -4.29 14.90
C MET A 143 -6.05 -4.05 13.39
N LEU A 144 -5.52 -2.92 12.94
CA LEU A 144 -5.42 -2.63 11.51
C LEU A 144 -4.58 -3.69 10.81
N TYR A 145 -3.37 -3.94 11.32
CA TYR A 145 -2.44 -4.89 10.72
C TYR A 145 -3.03 -6.31 10.75
N GLN A 146 -3.62 -6.74 11.86
CA GLN A 146 -4.26 -8.05 11.96
C GLN A 146 -5.41 -8.23 10.97
N LYS A 147 -6.27 -7.22 10.78
CA LYS A 147 -7.43 -7.36 9.90
C LYS A 147 -7.06 -7.19 8.43
N ALA A 148 -6.15 -6.27 8.11
CA ALA A 148 -5.76 -5.99 6.73
C ALA A 148 -4.74 -7.01 6.20
N MET A 149 -3.77 -7.41 7.02
CA MET A 149 -2.66 -8.29 6.62
C MET A 149 -2.83 -9.74 7.10
N ARG A 150 -3.82 -10.02 7.96
CA ARG A 150 -4.04 -11.35 8.56
C ARG A 150 -2.81 -11.88 9.30
N ALA A 151 -2.02 -10.97 9.86
CA ALA A 151 -0.77 -11.23 10.57
C ALA A 151 -0.62 -10.30 11.77
N SER A 152 0.26 -10.68 12.71
CA SER A 152 0.59 -9.86 13.89
C SER A 152 1.78 -8.94 13.62
N LEU A 153 1.83 -7.80 14.34
CA LEU A 153 3.03 -6.97 14.38
C LEU A 153 4.19 -7.73 15.04
N THR A 154 5.42 -7.45 14.60
CA THR A 154 6.62 -7.96 15.26
C THR A 154 6.94 -7.13 16.49
N GLU A 155 7.63 -7.71 17.48
CA GLU A 155 8.05 -6.98 18.68
C GLU A 155 8.90 -5.74 18.35
N ALA A 156 9.67 -5.78 17.25
CA ALA A 156 10.46 -4.64 16.80
C ALA A 156 9.56 -3.45 16.43
N VAL A 157 8.49 -3.69 15.65
CA VAL A 157 7.53 -2.65 15.26
C VAL A 157 6.79 -2.10 16.48
N GLU A 158 6.31 -2.99 17.36
CA GLU A 158 5.59 -2.57 18.56
C GLU A 158 6.46 -1.70 19.48
N ARG A 159 7.74 -2.07 19.64
CA ARG A 159 8.71 -1.28 20.38
C ARG A 159 8.94 0.09 19.74
N THR A 160 9.08 0.16 18.41
CA THR A 160 9.26 1.43 17.71
C THR A 160 8.04 2.35 17.88
N LEU A 161 6.82 1.81 17.84
CA LEU A 161 5.58 2.55 18.12
C LEU A 161 5.58 3.15 19.53
N LEU A 162 5.91 2.35 20.55
CA LEU A 162 5.95 2.80 21.95
C LEU A 162 7.09 3.79 22.22
N GLN A 163 8.21 3.65 21.52
CA GLN A 163 9.30 4.62 21.56
C GLN A 163 8.97 5.91 20.81
N GLY A 164 7.95 5.90 19.95
CA GLY A 164 7.59 7.05 19.12
C GLY A 164 8.72 7.46 18.19
N THR A 165 9.38 6.47 17.56
CA THR A 165 10.48 6.68 16.60
C THR A 165 10.09 6.19 15.21
N SER A 166 10.92 6.47 14.21
CA SER A 166 10.66 6.08 12.82
C SER A 166 11.29 4.73 12.48
N GLY A 167 10.73 4.04 11.48
CA GLY A 167 11.25 2.79 10.97
C GLY A 167 10.49 2.32 9.73
N GLU A 168 11.04 1.34 9.02
CA GLU A 168 10.44 0.79 7.81
C GLU A 168 10.69 -0.72 7.71
N TRP A 169 9.66 -1.47 7.34
CA TRP A 169 9.71 -2.92 7.20
C TRP A 169 8.95 -3.39 5.97
N PRO A 170 9.45 -4.39 5.24
CA PRO A 170 8.66 -5.06 4.22
C PRO A 170 7.51 -5.86 4.86
N ALA A 171 6.35 -5.85 4.21
CA ALA A 171 5.16 -6.60 4.64
C ALA A 171 4.46 -7.17 3.38
N ASP A 172 4.97 -8.27 2.84
CA ASP A 172 4.53 -8.86 1.56
C ASP A 172 4.48 -7.84 0.42
N SER A 173 3.35 -7.67 -0.27
CA SER A 173 3.14 -6.65 -1.32
C SER A 173 3.00 -5.23 -0.78
N TRP A 174 3.24 -5.02 0.52
CA TRP A 174 3.18 -3.75 1.20
C TRP A 174 4.54 -3.41 1.83
N THR A 175 4.66 -2.15 2.18
CA THR A 175 5.69 -1.59 3.05
C THR A 175 4.98 -1.03 4.27
N LEU A 176 5.47 -1.43 5.44
CA LEU A 176 5.09 -0.83 6.71
C LEU A 176 6.10 0.29 7.04
N SER A 177 5.62 1.50 7.25
CA SER A 177 6.44 2.63 7.70
C SER A 177 5.88 3.21 9.00
N LEU A 178 6.78 3.51 9.93
CA LEU A 178 6.52 4.35 11.09
C LEU A 178 7.24 5.68 10.89
N THR A 179 6.50 6.78 10.99
CA THR A 179 7.03 8.13 10.82
C THR A 179 6.86 8.95 12.07
N ARG A 180 7.79 9.86 12.32
CA ARG A 180 7.67 10.94 13.30
C ARG A 180 7.89 12.26 12.60
N ASP A 181 7.00 13.21 12.84
CA ASP A 181 7.12 14.59 12.36
C ASP A 181 6.95 15.56 13.53
N ASP A 182 8.08 16.12 14.01
CA ASP A 182 8.09 17.10 15.07
C ASP A 182 7.71 18.48 14.51
N TRP A 183 6.63 19.07 15.03
CA TRP A 183 6.12 20.31 14.48
C TRP A 183 7.06 21.49 14.78
N ALA A 184 7.20 22.40 13.82
CA ALA A 184 8.06 23.59 13.94
C ALA A 184 7.71 24.50 15.14
N SER A 185 6.50 24.39 15.68
CA SER A 185 6.07 25.11 16.88
C SER A 185 6.73 24.58 18.17
N GLY A 186 7.28 23.37 18.16
CA GLY A 186 7.80 22.66 19.32
C GLY A 186 6.74 22.20 20.32
N LYS A 187 5.45 22.37 19.99
CA LYS A 187 4.32 22.07 20.91
C LYS A 187 3.81 20.64 20.84
N GLY A 188 4.39 19.82 19.98
CA GLY A 188 3.88 18.49 19.70
C GLY A 188 4.51 17.89 18.46
N TYR A 189 4.01 16.70 18.12
CA TYR A 189 4.49 15.95 16.97
C TYR A 189 3.41 14.96 16.49
N GLU A 190 3.56 14.51 15.26
CA GLU A 190 2.74 13.44 14.67
C GLU A 190 3.53 12.12 14.69
N LEU A 191 2.86 11.02 15.04
CA LEU A 191 3.29 9.66 14.72
C LEU A 191 2.37 9.07 13.65
N GLY A 192 2.96 8.52 12.59
CA GLY A 192 2.24 7.85 11.51
C GLY A 192 2.59 6.38 11.44
N PHE A 193 1.58 5.51 11.47
CA PHE A 193 1.68 4.12 11.05
C PHE A 193 1.09 4.00 9.65
N ILE A 194 1.90 3.59 8.66
CA ILE A 194 1.52 3.59 7.25
C ILE A 194 1.76 2.20 6.68
N LEU A 195 0.71 1.59 6.12
CA LEU A 195 0.82 0.47 5.20
C LEU A 195 0.66 1.01 3.78
N GLN A 196 1.72 0.97 3.00
CA GLN A 196 1.76 1.43 1.61
C GLN A 196 1.95 0.24 0.68
N ARG A 197 1.07 0.07 -0.31
CA ARG A 197 1.22 -1.00 -1.30
C ARG A 197 2.46 -0.71 -2.15
N ARG A 198 3.34 -1.70 -2.31
CA ARG A 198 4.49 -1.63 -3.20
C ARG A 198 3.98 -1.64 -4.65
N PRO A 199 4.60 -0.86 -5.55
CA PRO A 199 4.33 -0.99 -6.98
C PRO A 199 4.56 -2.44 -7.40
N ALA A 200 3.67 -3.00 -8.22
CA ALA A 200 3.99 -4.28 -8.86
C ALA A 200 5.25 -4.08 -9.70
N CYS A 201 6.30 -4.87 -9.44
CA CYS A 201 7.41 -4.97 -10.39
C CYS A 201 6.80 -5.44 -11.72
N GLY A 202 6.95 -4.65 -12.79
CA GLY A 202 6.38 -4.96 -14.09
C GLY A 202 6.79 -6.38 -14.53
N LEU A 203 5.80 -7.17 -14.93
CA LEU A 203 5.96 -8.44 -15.64
C LEU A 203 6.12 -8.17 -17.14
#